data_AF-A0A952LXG2-F1
#
_entry.id   AF-A0A952LXG2-F1
#
_cell.length_a   1.000
_cell.length_b   1.000
_cell.length_c   1.000
_cell.angle_alpha   90.00
_cell.angle_beta   90.00
_cell.angle_gamma   90.00
#
_symmetry.space_group_name_H-M   'P 1'
#
loop_
_entity.id
_entity.type
_entity.pdbx_description
1 polymer ?
#
loop_
_entity_poly.entity_id
_entity_poly.type
_entity_poly.pdbx_seq_one_letter_code
_entity_poly.pdbx_strand_id
1 'polypeptide(L)'
;MTELNPFEDPILLQHLRQTRSAVILYIGSSAVERAGVEQELACPCVYVRSLSEALGSGVRRQLDRAQAQADDHSASVTASDRLVVTAVMQLESDTHSIDMQLGQAIRLFPDHLLVTCCDPSLSPSLTDEQFFAFGFRRLGAAPEPSNSSGRPCWYEYRMREYKSAPDWLNARYWANPERFDLSEDPDLYTDEEE
;
A
#
# COMPACT_ATOMS: atom_id res chain seq x y z
N MET A 1 23.13 16.86 9.13
CA MET A 1 22.49 15.57 8.80
C MET A 1 21.90 15.74 7.43
N THR A 2 22.41 15.03 6.43
CA THR A 2 21.91 15.10 5.06
C THR A 2 20.58 14.37 5.05
N GLU A 3 19.47 15.07 4.85
CA GLU A 3 18.21 14.41 4.54
C GLU A 3 18.45 13.55 3.29
N LEU A 4 18.40 12.23 3.46
CA LEU A 4 18.53 11.31 2.34
C LEU A 4 17.29 11.49 1.47
N ASN A 5 17.50 11.89 0.23
CA ASN A 5 16.43 11.90 -0.76
C ASN A 5 15.98 10.45 -0.98
N PRO A 6 14.73 10.09 -0.66
CA PRO A 6 14.27 8.70 -0.75
C PRO A 6 14.30 8.16 -2.17
N PHE A 7 14.24 9.04 -3.18
CA PHE A 7 14.33 8.66 -4.58
C PHE A 7 15.77 8.38 -5.05
N GLU A 8 16.79 8.61 -4.22
CA GLU A 8 18.15 8.11 -4.48
C GLU A 8 18.30 6.64 -4.07
N ASP A 9 17.32 6.05 -3.36
CA ASP A 9 17.36 4.66 -2.97
C ASP A 9 17.05 3.73 -4.16
N PRO A 10 18.00 2.88 -4.58
CA PRO A 10 17.78 1.97 -5.69
C PRO A 10 16.66 0.95 -5.41
N ILE A 11 16.41 0.60 -4.15
CA ILE A 11 15.34 -0.34 -3.78
C ILE A 11 13.98 0.28 -4.09
N LEU A 12 13.77 1.54 -3.70
CA LEU A 12 12.53 2.27 -3.98
C LEU A 12 12.32 2.42 -5.49
N LEU A 13 13.32 2.92 -6.21
CA LEU A 13 13.21 3.15 -7.66
C LEU A 13 12.95 1.85 -8.43
N GLN A 14 13.66 0.78 -8.08
CA GLN A 14 13.44 -0.53 -8.70
C GLN A 14 12.02 -1.02 -8.46
N HIS A 15 11.51 -0.87 -7.24
CA HIS A 15 10.16 -1.29 -6.87
C HIS A 15 9.08 -0.45 -7.58
N LEU A 16 9.25 0.88 -7.62
CA LEU A 16 8.33 1.77 -8.33
C LEU A 16 8.27 1.48 -9.83
N ARG A 17 9.41 1.14 -10.46
CA ARG A 17 9.48 0.70 -11.86
C ARG A 17 8.73 -0.61 -12.11
N GLN A 18 8.80 -1.55 -11.17
CA GLN A 18 8.10 -2.83 -11.27
C GLN A 18 6.58 -2.68 -11.08
N THR A 19 6.16 -1.73 -10.24
CA THR A 19 4.76 -1.61 -9.85
C THR A 19 3.89 -0.85 -10.86
N ARG A 20 4.49 -0.20 -11.87
CA ARG A 20 3.78 0.62 -12.88
C ARG A 20 2.79 1.60 -12.23
N SER A 21 3.34 2.57 -11.51
CA SER A 21 2.54 3.57 -10.80
C SER A 21 1.94 4.59 -11.78
N ALA A 22 0.64 4.89 -11.65
CA ALA A 22 -0.04 5.94 -12.41
C ALA A 22 0.40 7.33 -11.95
N VAL A 23 0.51 7.50 -10.62
CA VAL A 23 0.97 8.70 -9.93
C VAL A 23 1.65 8.29 -8.65
N ILE A 24 2.70 9.02 -8.29
CA ILE A 24 3.39 8.85 -7.02
C ILE A 24 3.06 10.04 -6.13
N LEU A 25 2.52 9.77 -4.93
CA LEU A 25 2.33 10.79 -3.91
C LEU A 25 3.44 10.69 -2.88
N TYR A 26 4.33 11.66 -2.83
CA TYR A 26 5.35 11.75 -1.81
C TYR A 26 4.86 12.55 -0.60
N ILE A 27 5.01 11.99 0.59
CA ILE A 27 4.64 12.59 1.88
C ILE A 27 5.88 12.68 2.76
N GLY A 28 6.38 13.90 3.00
CA GLY A 28 7.53 14.13 3.89
C GLY A 28 8.00 15.58 3.89
N SER A 29 8.76 15.95 4.92
CA SER A 29 9.29 17.30 5.13
C SER A 29 10.44 17.67 4.18
N SER A 30 11.14 16.67 3.62
CA SER A 30 12.29 16.92 2.75
C SER A 30 11.89 17.51 1.40
N ALA A 31 12.62 18.54 0.98
CA ALA A 31 12.46 19.16 -0.33
C ALA A 31 13.05 18.26 -1.42
N VAL A 32 12.27 17.28 -1.88
CA VAL A 32 12.64 16.46 -3.04
C VAL A 32 12.55 17.31 -4.31
N GLU A 33 13.61 17.31 -5.12
CA GLU A 33 13.62 17.96 -6.43
C GLU A 33 12.63 17.26 -7.39
N ARG A 34 11.50 17.93 -7.65
CA ARG A 34 10.39 17.37 -8.46
C ARG A 34 10.79 16.94 -9.87
N ALA A 35 11.67 17.71 -10.51
CA ALA A 35 11.99 17.54 -11.93
C ALA A 35 12.80 16.27 -12.24
N GLY A 36 13.69 15.85 -11.33
CA GLY A 36 14.52 14.66 -11.53
C GLY A 36 13.71 13.36 -11.44
N VAL A 37 12.80 13.29 -10.47
CA VAL A 37 12.01 12.09 -10.18
C VAL A 37 10.97 11.79 -11.26
N GLU A 38 10.26 12.82 -11.74
CA GLU A 38 9.27 12.66 -12.81
C GLU A 38 9.92 12.18 -14.13
N GLN A 39 11.12 12.65 -14.43
CA GLN A 39 11.86 12.25 -15.63
C GLN A 39 12.37 10.80 -15.51
N GLU A 40 12.78 10.37 -14.32
CA GLU A 40 13.31 9.02 -14.10
C GLU A 40 12.22 7.93 -14.04
N LEU A 41 11.05 8.26 -13.51
CA LEU A 41 9.94 7.32 -13.33
C LEU A 41 8.89 7.40 -14.44
N ALA A 42 8.97 8.43 -15.30
CA ALA A 42 8.02 8.70 -16.38
C ALA A 42 6.55 8.76 -15.90
N CYS A 43 6.34 9.16 -14.64
CA CYS A 43 5.01 9.28 -14.03
C CYS A 43 4.90 10.60 -13.25
N PRO A 44 3.70 11.21 -13.17
CA PRO A 44 3.49 12.43 -12.39
C PRO A 44 3.74 12.19 -10.91
N CYS A 45 4.42 13.14 -10.26
CA CYS A 45 4.71 13.09 -8.84
C CYS A 45 4.04 14.25 -8.09
N VAL A 46 3.18 13.92 -7.12
CA VAL A 46 2.55 14.90 -6.23
C VAL A 46 3.32 14.91 -4.93
N TYR A 47 3.65 16.09 -4.42
CA TYR A 47 4.44 16.25 -3.20
C TYR A 47 3.63 17.00 -2.15
N VAL A 48 3.53 16.42 -0.98
CA VAL A 48 2.90 17.01 0.21
C VAL A 48 3.82 16.88 1.41
N ARG A 49 3.76 17.85 2.31
CA ARG A 49 4.64 17.89 3.49
C ARG A 49 4.14 17.01 4.62
N SER A 50 2.84 16.72 4.65
CA SER A 50 2.21 15.96 5.73
C SER A 50 0.99 15.19 5.23
N LEU A 51 0.59 14.18 6.01
CA LEU A 51 -0.69 13.49 5.80
C LEU A 51 -1.89 14.45 5.88
N SER A 52 -1.83 15.48 6.74
CA SER A 52 -2.89 16.49 6.83
C SER A 52 -3.02 17.34 5.57
N GLU A 53 -1.92 17.62 4.88
CA GLU A 53 -1.94 18.27 3.57
C GLU A 53 -2.47 17.34 2.48
N ALA A 54 -2.15 16.04 2.55
CA ALA A 54 -2.69 15.02 1.65
C ALA A 54 -4.22 14.91 1.73
N LEU A 55 -4.80 15.17 2.91
CA LEU A 55 -6.26 15.25 3.13
C LEU A 55 -6.90 16.51 2.52
N GLY A 56 -6.10 17.48 2.08
CA GLY A 56 -6.60 18.70 1.45
C GLY A 56 -7.35 18.43 0.15
N SER A 57 -8.43 19.20 -0.09
CA SER A 57 -9.32 19.02 -1.26
C SER A 57 -8.64 19.20 -2.62
N GLY A 58 -7.47 19.84 -2.68
CA GLY A 58 -6.67 19.99 -3.89
C GLY A 58 -5.95 18.69 -4.27
N VAL A 59 -5.22 18.12 -3.32
CA VAL A 59 -4.46 16.87 -3.49
C VAL A 59 -5.41 15.71 -3.74
N ARG A 60 -6.52 15.64 -3.00
CA ARG A 60 -7.52 14.59 -3.18
C ARG A 60 -8.09 14.57 -4.60
N ARG A 61 -8.42 15.74 -5.17
CA ARG A 61 -8.90 15.83 -6.56
C ARG A 61 -7.87 15.39 -7.60
N GLN A 62 -6.57 15.60 -7.34
CA GLN A 62 -5.51 15.13 -8.23
C GLN A 62 -5.37 13.60 -8.15
N LEU A 63 -5.40 13.04 -6.94
CA LEU A 63 -5.37 11.60 -6.71
C LEU A 63 -6.59 10.90 -7.30
N ASP A 64 -7.80 11.45 -7.11
CA ASP A 64 -9.03 10.89 -7.66
C ASP A 64 -9.00 10.88 -9.20
N ARG A 65 -8.42 11.92 -9.83
CA ARG A 65 -8.22 11.95 -11.29
C ARG A 65 -7.21 10.92 -11.76
N ALA A 66 -6.08 10.79 -11.06
CA ALA A 66 -5.06 9.79 -11.35
C ALA A 66 -5.61 8.37 -11.20
N GLN A 67 -6.40 8.14 -10.15
CA GLN A 67 -7.07 6.88 -9.89
C GLN A 67 -8.10 6.56 -10.98
N ALA A 68 -8.91 7.54 -11.39
CA ALA A 68 -9.86 7.38 -12.50
C ALA A 68 -9.14 7.06 -13.82
N GLN A 69 -8.02 7.71 -14.12
CA GLN A 69 -7.20 7.40 -15.30
C GLN A 69 -6.60 5.99 -15.23
N ALA A 70 -6.16 5.58 -14.04
CA ALA A 70 -5.64 4.24 -13.80
C ALA A 70 -6.73 3.16 -13.98
N ASP A 71 -7.93 3.42 -13.47
CA ASP A 71 -9.10 2.54 -13.62
C ASP A 71 -9.56 2.42 -15.08
N ASP A 72 -9.59 3.53 -15.83
CA ASP A 72 -9.94 3.55 -17.26
C ASP A 72 -8.95 2.74 -18.12
N HIS A 73 -7.64 2.89 -17.86
CA HIS A 73 -6.61 2.07 -18.51
C HIS A 73 -6.76 0.59 -18.15
N SER A 74 -7.14 0.29 -16.90
CA SER A 74 -7.31 -1.09 -16.43
C SER A 74 -8.53 -1.79 -17.01
N ALA A 75 -9.55 -1.05 -17.45
CA ALA A 75 -10.73 -1.64 -18.10
C ALA A 75 -10.40 -2.24 -19.48
N SER A 76 -9.30 -1.80 -20.08
CA SER A 76 -8.81 -2.21 -21.41
C SER A 76 -7.75 -3.32 -21.35
N VAL A 77 -7.14 -3.58 -20.18
CA VAL A 77 -5.97 -4.45 -20.03
C VAL A 77 -6.19 -5.52 -18.96
N THR A 78 -5.49 -6.67 -19.08
CA THR A 78 -5.49 -7.75 -18.10
C THR A 78 -5.13 -7.26 -16.68
N ALA A 79 -5.67 -7.92 -15.64
CA ALA A 79 -5.51 -7.54 -14.23
C ALA A 79 -4.06 -7.28 -13.74
N SER A 80 -3.05 -7.86 -14.40
CA SER A 80 -1.63 -7.64 -14.07
C SER A 80 -1.05 -6.32 -14.57
N ASP A 81 -1.75 -5.56 -15.42
CA ASP A 81 -1.24 -4.31 -16.01
C ASP A 81 -1.98 -3.05 -15.54
N ARG A 82 -2.67 -3.21 -14.40
CA ARG A 82 -3.46 -2.15 -13.80
C ARG A 82 -2.53 -1.14 -13.14
N LEU A 83 -2.60 0.10 -13.62
CA LEU A 83 -1.93 1.22 -12.99
C LEU A 83 -2.44 1.42 -11.56
N VAL A 84 -1.54 1.79 -10.65
CA VAL A 84 -1.89 2.07 -9.24
C VAL A 84 -1.38 3.43 -8.80
N VAL A 85 -2.13 4.10 -7.95
CA VAL A 85 -1.62 5.27 -7.23
C VAL A 85 -0.76 4.77 -6.08
N THR A 86 0.53 5.14 -6.09
CA THR A 86 1.49 4.71 -5.08
C THR A 86 1.80 5.88 -4.15
N ALA A 87 1.45 5.76 -2.87
CA ALA A 87 1.88 6.71 -1.86
C ALA A 87 3.26 6.29 -1.31
N VAL A 88 4.18 7.24 -1.22
CA VAL A 88 5.51 7.09 -0.62
C VAL A 88 5.57 8.03 0.56
N MET A 89 5.73 7.51 1.76
CA MET A 89 5.71 8.28 2.99
C MET A 89 7.00 8.08 3.76
N GLN A 90 7.59 9.20 4.20
CA GLN A 90 8.65 9.20 5.19
C GLN A 90 8.03 9.43 6.57
N LEU A 91 8.23 8.50 7.50
CA LEU A 91 7.80 8.66 8.87
C LEU A 91 8.71 9.67 9.58
N GLU A 92 8.07 10.59 10.29
CA GLU A 92 8.73 11.61 11.11
C GLU A 92 8.24 11.47 12.54
N SER A 93 9.18 11.63 13.48
CA SER A 93 8.95 11.52 14.93
C SER A 93 7.98 12.55 15.50
N ASP A 94 7.64 13.58 14.72
CA ASP A 94 7.02 14.76 15.30
C ASP A 94 5.50 14.62 15.50
N THR A 95 5.13 14.83 16.77
CA THR A 95 3.80 15.19 17.30
C THR A 95 2.75 14.08 17.42
N HIS A 96 2.75 13.04 16.59
CA HIS A 96 1.73 11.98 16.64
C HIS A 96 2.34 10.59 16.87
N SER A 97 1.61 9.69 17.54
CA SER A 97 2.04 8.30 17.61
C SER A 97 2.16 7.73 16.20
N ILE A 98 3.27 7.05 15.92
CA ILE A 98 3.57 6.41 14.65
C ILE A 98 2.40 5.52 14.21
N ASP A 99 1.83 4.77 15.15
CA ASP A 99 0.64 3.92 14.95
C ASP A 99 -0.54 4.70 14.36
N MET A 100 -0.78 5.94 14.81
CA MET A 100 -1.85 6.76 14.28
C MET A 100 -1.52 7.25 12.86
N GLN A 101 -0.26 7.62 12.59
CA GLN A 101 0.17 8.00 11.24
C GLN A 101 0.02 6.83 10.27
N LEU A 102 0.48 5.63 10.65
CA LEU A 102 0.35 4.41 9.85
C LEU A 102 -1.12 4.05 9.62
N GLY A 103 -1.93 4.08 10.68
CA GLY A 103 -3.36 3.80 10.59
C GLY A 103 -4.11 4.79 9.70
N GLN A 104 -3.74 6.08 9.71
CA GLN A 104 -4.29 7.07 8.80
C GLN A 104 -3.82 6.85 7.36
N ALA A 105 -2.52 6.61 7.15
CA ALA A 105 -1.95 6.40 5.83
C ALA A 105 -2.57 5.19 5.13
N ILE A 106 -2.73 4.06 5.82
CA ILE A 106 -3.38 2.86 5.28
C ILE A 106 -4.83 3.13 4.85
N ARG A 107 -5.58 3.92 5.63
CA ARG A 107 -6.97 4.28 5.29
C ARG A 107 -7.05 5.19 4.07
N LEU A 108 -6.04 6.04 3.86
CA LEU A 108 -6.00 6.98 2.75
C LEU A 108 -5.48 6.36 1.47
N PHE A 109 -4.54 5.42 1.59
CA PHE A 109 -3.82 4.79 0.48
C PHE A 109 -3.86 3.26 0.60
N PRO A 110 -5.04 2.63 0.54
CA PRO A 110 -5.17 1.19 0.73
C PRO A 110 -4.61 0.37 -0.45
N ASP A 111 -4.59 0.95 -1.66
CA ASP A 111 -4.14 0.24 -2.87
C ASP A 111 -2.64 -0.02 -2.85
N HIS A 112 -1.83 1.00 -2.58
CA HIS A 112 -0.38 0.86 -2.51
C HIS A 112 0.28 1.99 -1.70
N LEU A 113 0.92 1.63 -0.61
CA LEU A 113 1.63 2.54 0.29
C LEU A 113 3.04 2.00 0.59
N LEU A 114 4.04 2.85 0.39
CA LEU A 114 5.44 2.60 0.72
C LEU A 114 5.83 3.54 1.86
N VAL A 115 6.49 3.00 2.88
CA VAL A 115 6.88 3.73 4.09
C VAL A 115 8.36 3.50 4.37
N THR A 116 9.06 4.56 4.74
CA THR A 116 10.43 4.49 5.25
C THR A 116 10.57 5.26 6.56
N CYS A 117 11.53 4.83 7.39
CA CYS A 117 11.92 5.53 8.60
C CYS A 117 13.38 5.98 8.46
N CYS A 118 13.61 7.29 8.39
CA CYS A 118 14.95 7.86 8.22
C CYS A 118 15.60 8.28 9.54
N ASP A 119 14.88 8.21 10.66
CA ASP A 119 15.39 8.66 11.95
C ASP A 119 16.04 7.50 12.73
N PRO A 120 17.35 7.56 13.02
CA PRO A 120 18.04 6.57 13.85
C PRO A 120 17.50 6.52 15.30
N SER A 121 16.81 7.57 15.77
CA SER A 121 16.18 7.62 17.09
C SER A 121 14.80 6.96 17.15
N LEU A 122 14.12 6.83 16.00
CA LEU A 122 12.91 6.02 15.82
C LEU A 122 13.23 4.54 15.61
N SER A 123 14.41 4.23 15.07
CA SER A 123 14.84 2.86 14.77
C SER A 123 14.75 1.86 15.94
N PRO A 124 15.03 2.22 17.21
CA PRO A 124 14.88 1.27 18.31
C PRO A 124 13.43 1.04 18.76
N SER A 125 12.48 1.93 18.44
CA SER A 125 11.07 1.80 18.84
C SER A 125 10.17 1.25 17.72
N LEU A 126 10.54 1.49 16.46
CA LEU A 126 9.89 0.93 15.26
C LEU A 126 10.52 -0.40 14.88
N THR A 127 10.02 -1.47 15.47
CA THR A 127 10.46 -2.83 15.13
C THR A 127 9.71 -3.33 13.88
N ASP A 128 10.31 -4.23 13.11
CA ASP A 128 9.67 -4.87 11.96
C ASP A 128 8.29 -5.46 12.35
N GLU A 129 8.12 -5.93 13.60
CA GLU A 129 6.87 -6.44 14.13
C GLU A 129 5.73 -5.41 14.15
N GLN A 130 6.02 -4.13 14.38
CA GLN A 130 4.99 -3.08 14.34
C GLN A 130 4.45 -2.93 12.92
N PHE A 131 5.33 -2.87 11.92
CA PHE A 131 4.94 -2.84 10.53
C PHE A 131 4.12 -4.09 10.14
N PHE A 132 4.55 -5.27 10.58
CA PHE A 132 3.81 -6.52 10.34
C PHE A 132 2.43 -6.51 11.00
N ALA A 133 2.28 -5.94 12.19
CA ALA A 133 0.98 -5.81 12.87
C ALA A 133 -0.01 -4.92 12.08
N PHE A 134 0.50 -3.95 11.32
CA PHE A 134 -0.30 -3.14 10.38
C PHE A 134 -0.46 -3.77 8.99
N GLY A 135 0.10 -4.96 8.76
CA GLY A 135 0.02 -5.68 7.50
C GLY A 135 0.97 -5.21 6.42
N PHE A 136 2.03 -4.49 6.80
CA PHE A 136 3.13 -4.20 5.88
C PHE A 136 3.99 -5.44 5.66
N ARG A 137 4.70 -5.45 4.54
CA ARG A 137 5.83 -6.34 4.28
C ARG A 137 7.10 -5.52 4.06
N ARG A 138 8.25 -6.09 4.39
CA ARG A 138 9.54 -5.41 4.15
C ARG A 138 9.98 -5.59 2.70
N LEU A 139 10.46 -4.50 2.08
CA LEU A 139 11.07 -4.51 0.76
C LEU A 139 12.59 -4.62 0.86
N GLY A 140 13.15 -5.63 0.17
CA GLY A 140 14.58 -5.93 0.19
C GLY A 140 14.98 -6.96 1.26
N ALA A 141 16.00 -7.76 0.95
CA ALA A 141 16.50 -8.81 1.84
C ALA A 141 17.40 -8.23 2.94
N ALA A 142 17.24 -8.72 4.17
CA ALA A 142 18.26 -8.54 5.20
C ALA A 142 19.56 -9.25 4.77
N PRO A 143 20.71 -8.63 5.08
CA PRO A 143 21.79 -9.44 5.62
C PRO A 143 22.30 -8.79 6.90
N GLU A 144 22.09 -9.50 8.01
CA GLU A 144 22.83 -9.40 9.28
C GLU A 144 22.94 -8.02 9.98
N PRO A 145 22.91 -7.97 11.33
CA PRO A 145 23.21 -6.76 12.10
C PRO A 145 24.68 -6.29 11.99
N SER A 146 25.50 -6.89 11.11
CA SER A 146 26.86 -6.46 10.84
C SER A 146 26.92 -5.60 9.57
N ASN A 147 26.69 -4.30 9.75
CA ASN A 147 27.30 -3.17 9.03
C ASN A 147 26.28 -2.04 8.83
N SER A 148 26.16 -1.17 9.84
CA SER A 148 26.44 0.28 9.81
C SER A 148 26.37 1.10 8.50
N SER A 149 25.66 0.66 7.48
CA SER A 149 25.24 1.52 6.38
C SER A 149 23.83 2.00 6.73
N GLY A 150 23.70 3.28 7.07
CA GLY A 150 22.43 3.94 7.41
C GLY A 150 21.50 4.05 6.20
N ARG A 151 21.23 2.93 5.52
CA ARG A 151 20.29 2.85 4.42
C ARG A 151 18.87 2.72 4.99
N PRO A 152 17.91 3.47 4.43
CA PRO A 152 16.52 3.35 4.83
C PRO A 152 15.97 1.95 4.54
N CYS A 153 15.21 1.38 5.49
CA CYS A 153 14.41 0.18 5.24
C CYS A 153 13.04 0.60 4.72
N TRP A 154 12.59 -0.04 3.65
CA TRP A 154 11.29 0.22 3.04
C TRP A 154 10.27 -0.85 3.45
N TYR A 155 9.07 -0.40 3.75
CA TYR A 155 7.92 -1.23 4.08
C TYR A 155 6.80 -0.92 3.11
N GLU A 156 6.13 -1.97 2.64
CA GLU A 156 5.05 -1.87 1.69
C GLU A 156 3.75 -2.41 2.27
N TYR A 157 2.69 -1.66 2.05
CA TYR A 157 1.33 -2.06 2.32
C TYR A 157 0.52 -2.09 1.03
N ARG A 158 -0.20 -3.20 0.82
CA ARG A 158 -1.16 -3.38 -0.26
C ARG A 158 -2.34 -4.17 0.27
N MET A 159 -3.51 -3.53 0.42
CA MET A 159 -4.69 -4.18 0.95
C MET A 159 -5.11 -5.40 0.11
N ARG A 160 -4.93 -5.34 -1.22
CA ARG A 160 -5.28 -6.43 -2.15
C ARG A 160 -4.45 -7.70 -1.92
N GLU A 161 -3.21 -7.55 -1.48
CA GLU A 161 -2.28 -8.65 -1.26
C GLU A 161 -2.31 -9.13 0.20
N TYR A 162 -2.97 -8.39 1.10
CA TYR A 162 -2.91 -8.64 2.54
C TYR A 162 -3.52 -9.98 2.96
N LYS A 163 -4.63 -10.39 2.35
CA LYS A 163 -5.22 -11.71 2.59
C LYS A 163 -6.00 -12.17 1.37
N SER A 164 -5.44 -13.12 0.63
CA SER A 164 -6.23 -13.87 -0.35
C SER A 164 -7.28 -14.68 0.40
N ALA A 165 -8.55 -14.48 0.06
CA ALA A 165 -9.61 -15.35 0.57
C ALA A 165 -9.27 -16.78 0.13
N PRO A 166 -9.11 -17.73 1.06
CA PRO A 166 -8.84 -19.10 0.66
C PRO A 166 -10.06 -19.66 -0.07
N ASP A 167 -9.83 -20.59 -0.99
CA ASP A 167 -10.87 -21.12 -1.87
C ASP A 167 -12.09 -21.64 -1.09
N TRP A 168 -11.90 -22.24 0.08
CA TRP A 168 -12.98 -22.76 0.92
C TRP A 168 -13.92 -21.68 1.51
N LEU A 169 -13.56 -20.39 1.48
CA LEU A 169 -14.43 -19.28 1.87
C LEU A 169 -15.24 -18.72 0.68
N ASN A 170 -15.01 -19.22 -0.53
CA ASN A 170 -15.74 -18.82 -1.72
C ASN A 170 -17.16 -19.44 -1.70
N ALA A 171 -18.17 -18.62 -2.01
CA ALA A 171 -19.59 -19.02 -2.04
C ALA A 171 -19.86 -20.27 -2.88
N ARG A 172 -19.04 -20.55 -3.89
CA ARG A 172 -19.10 -21.80 -4.66
C ARG A 172 -18.95 -23.06 -3.81
N TYR A 173 -18.18 -23.02 -2.73
CA TYR A 173 -17.88 -24.20 -1.91
C TYR A 173 -18.70 -24.29 -0.61
N TRP A 174 -19.24 -23.18 -0.10
CA TRP A 174 -20.05 -23.21 1.13
C TRP A 174 -21.54 -22.98 0.92
N ALA A 175 -21.94 -22.43 -0.24
CA ALA A 175 -23.33 -22.13 -0.51
C ALA A 175 -24.03 -23.20 -1.36
N ASN A 176 -23.31 -24.21 -1.90
CA ASN A 176 -23.83 -25.24 -2.81
C ASN A 176 -24.83 -24.64 -3.82
N PRO A 177 -24.40 -23.66 -4.65
CA PRO A 177 -25.31 -22.87 -5.48
C PRO A 177 -26.17 -23.72 -6.42
N GLU A 178 -25.72 -24.93 -6.79
CA GLU A 178 -26.49 -25.94 -7.51
C GLU A 178 -27.74 -26.45 -6.77
N ARG A 179 -27.84 -26.25 -5.45
CA ARG A 179 -29.05 -26.57 -4.67
C ARG A 179 -30.09 -25.45 -4.65
N PHE A 180 -29.77 -24.24 -5.12
CA PHE A 180 -30.70 -23.10 -5.03
C PHE A 180 -31.91 -23.20 -5.94
N ASP A 181 -31.80 -23.96 -7.04
CA ASP A 181 -32.90 -24.19 -7.98
C ASP A 181 -33.68 -25.49 -7.67
N LEU A 182 -33.29 -26.25 -6.63
CA LEU A 182 -34.01 -27.44 -6.20
C LEU A 182 -35.25 -27.02 -5.40
N SER A 183 -36.44 -27.36 -5.90
CA SER A 183 -37.71 -27.06 -5.24
C SER A 183 -38.03 -27.99 -4.08
N GLU A 184 -37.35 -29.14 -4.01
CA GLU A 184 -37.50 -30.11 -2.92
C GLU A 184 -36.32 -29.94 -1.97
N ASP A 185 -36.62 -29.54 -0.74
CA ASP A 185 -35.65 -29.57 0.35
C ASP A 185 -35.64 -31.00 0.95
N PRO A 186 -34.63 -31.83 0.68
CA PRO A 186 -34.57 -33.20 1.18
C PRO A 186 -34.37 -33.27 2.71
N ASP A 187 -34.08 -32.13 3.36
CA ASP A 187 -33.90 -32.03 4.80
C ASP A 187 -35.23 -31.74 5.54
N LEU A 188 -36.36 -31.71 4.82
CA LEU A 188 -37.69 -31.76 5.43
C LEU A 188 -37.91 -33.15 6.05
N TYR A 189 -37.70 -33.24 7.36
CA TYR A 189 -38.15 -34.39 8.15
C TYR A 189 -39.67 -34.48 8.04
N THR A 190 -40.16 -35.39 7.19
CA THR A 190 -41.52 -35.89 7.32
C THR A 190 -41.52 -36.84 8.50
N ASP A 191 -42.11 -36.41 9.61
CA ASP A 191 -42.49 -37.30 10.70
C ASP A 191 -43.51 -38.30 10.13
N GLU A 192 -43.05 -39.48 9.72
CA GLU A 192 -43.94 -40.58 9.37
C GLU A 192 -44.58 -41.08 10.68
N GLU A 193 -45.78 -40.58 10.97
CA GLU A 193 -46.63 -41.10 12.05
C GLU A 193 -47.02 -42.56 11.74
N GLU A 194 -46.61 -43.49 12.63
CA GLU A 194 -46.99 -44.93 12.63
C GLU A 194 -48.48 -45.16 12.90
#